data_AF-A0AAD7BT00-F1
#
_entry.id   AF-A0AAD7BT00-F1
#
_cell.length_a   1.000
_cell.length_b   1.000
_cell.length_c   1.000
_cell.angle_alpha   90.00
_cell.angle_beta   90.00
_cell.angle_gamma   90.00
#
_symmetry.space_group_name_H-M   'P 1'
#
loop_
_entity.id
_entity.type
_entity.pdbx_description
1 polymer ?
#
loop_
_entity_poly.entity_id
_entity_poly.type
_entity_poly.pdbx_seq_one_letter_code
_entity_poly.pdbx_strand_id
1 'polypeptide(L)'
;MARSWPRIETIELESYHGTSQPRTTLRYLESFPRHCHYLSKLCISFDATAVPTTLQDLSLDSLEELDVEASPITTAEPVAEFLAGLFPNLGSITPLAGELDENDPRVSRAFAYSQIWREVDSLL
;
A
#
# COMPACT_ATOMS: atom_id res chain seq x y z
N MET A 1 -8.55 -0.65 -14.89
CA MET A 1 -7.58 -1.77 -15.00
C MET A 1 -8.09 -3.02 -14.28
N ALA A 2 -8.50 -2.92 -13.02
CA ALA A 2 -9.00 -4.06 -12.23
C ALA A 2 -10.14 -4.90 -12.88
N ARG A 3 -11.06 -4.28 -13.64
CA ARG A 3 -12.15 -4.99 -14.37
C ARG A 3 -11.68 -6.06 -15.36
N SER A 4 -10.43 -5.99 -15.83
CA SER A 4 -9.91 -6.91 -16.84
C SER A 4 -9.39 -8.22 -16.25
N TRP A 5 -9.21 -8.31 -14.92
CA TRP A 5 -8.59 -9.47 -14.26
C TRP A 5 -9.33 -9.87 -12.98
N PRO A 6 -10.57 -10.38 -13.07
CA PRO A 6 -11.42 -10.64 -11.91
C PRO A 6 -10.93 -11.78 -11.00
N ARG A 7 -9.99 -12.60 -11.47
CA ARG A 7 -9.39 -13.73 -10.71
C ARG A 7 -7.92 -13.50 -10.39
N ILE A 8 -7.47 -12.26 -10.43
CA ILE A 8 -6.08 -11.96 -10.10
C ILE A 8 -5.87 -12.11 -8.60
N GLU A 9 -4.86 -12.88 -8.23
CA GLU A 9 -4.48 -13.16 -6.85
C GLU A 9 -3.28 -12.29 -6.43
N THR A 10 -2.40 -11.95 -7.38
CA THR A 10 -1.21 -11.16 -7.11
C THR A 10 -1.08 -10.02 -8.12
N ILE A 11 -0.90 -8.81 -7.62
CA ILE A 11 -0.58 -7.63 -8.43
C ILE A 11 0.70 -7.03 -7.89
N GLU A 12 1.72 -6.97 -8.74
CA GLU A 12 2.98 -6.28 -8.43
C GLU A 12 3.15 -5.14 -9.44
N LEU A 13 3.02 -3.91 -8.93
CA LEU A 13 3.18 -2.67 -9.69
C LEU A 13 4.43 -1.98 -9.18
N GLU A 14 5.56 -2.62 -9.41
CA GLU A 14 6.85 -2.16 -8.91
C GLU A 14 7.24 -0.85 -9.60
N SER A 15 7.51 0.20 -8.81
CA SER A 15 7.97 1.47 -9.35
C SER A 15 9.51 1.49 -9.42
N TYR A 16 10.07 0.73 -10.38
CA TYR A 16 11.53 0.62 -10.58
C TYR A 16 12.25 1.95 -10.95
N HIS A 17 11.51 3.05 -11.14
CA HIS A 17 12.06 4.27 -11.70
C HIS A 17 11.59 5.55 -10.99
N GLY A 18 12.40 5.95 -10.02
CA GLY A 18 12.77 7.35 -9.85
C GLY A 18 12.02 8.12 -8.78
N THR A 19 12.75 9.09 -8.24
CA THR A 19 12.44 10.17 -7.29
C THR A 19 11.07 10.85 -7.35
N SER A 20 10.18 10.52 -8.28
CA SER A 20 8.86 11.14 -8.39
C SER A 20 7.89 10.53 -7.39
N GLN A 21 7.27 11.41 -6.59
CA GLN A 21 6.18 11.08 -5.70
C GLN A 21 5.09 10.29 -6.45
N PRO A 22 4.55 9.19 -5.87
CA PRO A 22 3.52 8.41 -6.51
C PRO A 22 2.33 9.30 -6.88
N ARG A 23 1.81 9.13 -8.10
CA ARG A 23 0.61 9.85 -8.57
C ARG A 23 -0.68 9.19 -8.07
N THR A 24 -0.59 7.93 -7.67
CA THR A 24 -1.62 7.14 -7.04
C THR A 24 -1.76 7.57 -5.59
N THR A 25 -2.98 7.84 -5.15
CA THR A 25 -3.30 8.14 -3.74
C THR A 25 -3.87 6.91 -3.06
N LEU A 26 -3.89 6.90 -1.73
CA LEU A 26 -4.56 5.90 -0.90
C LEU A 26 -5.99 5.51 -1.37
N ARG A 27 -6.76 6.50 -1.88
CA ARG A 27 -8.10 6.29 -2.46
C ARG A 27 -8.15 5.31 -3.63
N TYR A 28 -7.05 5.16 -4.37
CA TYR A 28 -6.99 4.24 -5.51
C TYR A 28 -7.15 2.78 -5.09
N LEU A 29 -6.80 2.46 -3.83
CA LEU A 29 -6.96 1.12 -3.26
C LEU A 29 -8.43 0.67 -3.24
N GLU A 30 -9.40 1.59 -3.15
CA GLU A 30 -10.84 1.29 -3.23
C GLU A 30 -11.27 0.64 -4.56
N SER A 31 -10.44 0.75 -5.60
CA SER A 31 -10.76 0.16 -6.91
C SER A 31 -10.55 -1.36 -6.97
N PHE A 32 -9.73 -1.93 -6.10
CA PHE A 32 -9.45 -3.37 -6.07
C PHE A 32 -10.60 -4.20 -5.47
N PRO A 33 -11.19 -3.85 -4.31
CA PRO A 33 -12.36 -4.54 -3.76
C PRO A 33 -13.55 -4.65 -4.73
N ARG A 34 -13.68 -3.68 -5.66
CA ARG A 34 -14.78 -3.65 -6.64
C ARG A 34 -14.67 -4.69 -7.75
N HIS A 35 -13.47 -5.19 -8.01
CA HIS A 35 -13.18 -5.90 -9.27
C HIS A 35 -12.25 -7.10 -9.13
N CYS A 36 -11.43 -7.16 -8.07
CA CYS A 36 -10.44 -8.21 -7.84
C CYS A 36 -10.68 -8.90 -6.49
N HIS A 37 -11.77 -9.67 -6.38
CA HIS A 37 -12.21 -10.30 -5.13
C HIS A 37 -11.32 -11.44 -4.60
N TYR A 38 -10.32 -11.84 -5.38
CA TYR A 38 -9.39 -12.92 -5.03
C TYR A 38 -7.96 -12.41 -4.81
N LEU A 39 -7.77 -11.09 -4.84
CA LEU A 39 -6.45 -10.49 -4.68
C LEU A 39 -5.95 -10.73 -3.26
N SER A 40 -4.88 -11.52 -3.12
CA SER A 40 -4.22 -11.87 -1.87
C SER A 40 -2.94 -11.11 -1.61
N LYS A 41 -2.23 -10.71 -2.67
CA LYS A 41 -1.00 -9.91 -2.58
C LYS A 41 -1.06 -8.70 -3.48
N LEU A 42 -0.74 -7.53 -2.92
CA LEU A 42 -0.66 -6.27 -3.66
C LEU A 42 0.67 -5.57 -3.35
N CYS A 43 1.51 -5.35 -4.36
CA CYS A 43 2.68 -4.48 -4.29
C CYS A 43 2.43 -3.23 -5.13
N ILE A 44 2.45 -2.06 -4.51
CA ILE A 44 2.19 -0.78 -5.18
C ILE A 44 2.70 0.42 -4.36
N SER A 45 3.31 1.39 -5.03
CA SER A 45 3.57 2.71 -4.43
C SER A 45 2.36 3.66 -4.55
N PHE A 46 2.01 4.32 -3.44
CA PHE A 46 0.96 5.34 -3.37
C PHE A 46 1.29 6.43 -2.34
N ASP A 47 0.65 7.58 -2.48
CA ASP A 47 0.72 8.66 -1.51
C ASP A 47 -0.28 8.40 -0.38
N ALA A 48 0.25 8.14 0.81
CA ALA A 48 -0.47 7.93 2.06
C ALA A 48 -0.40 9.15 3.01
N THR A 49 0.06 10.31 2.52
CA THR A 49 0.11 11.54 3.33
C THR A 49 -1.26 12.18 3.55
N ALA A 50 -2.26 11.80 2.74
CA ALA A 50 -3.64 12.26 2.85
C ALA A 50 -4.60 11.07 2.91
N VAL A 51 -5.13 10.80 4.10
CA VAL A 51 -6.11 9.74 4.31
C VAL A 51 -7.50 10.22 3.90
N PRO A 52 -8.23 9.47 3.04
CA PRO A 52 -9.60 9.81 2.69
C PRO A 52 -10.51 9.79 3.93
N THR A 53 -11.36 10.80 4.07
CA THR A 53 -12.27 10.96 5.23
C THR A 53 -13.50 10.06 5.17
N THR A 54 -13.75 9.43 4.02
CA THR A 54 -14.90 8.56 3.78
C THR A 54 -14.41 7.24 3.21
N LEU A 55 -14.50 6.18 4.01
CA LEU A 55 -14.50 4.83 3.50
C LEU A 55 -15.83 4.58 2.80
N GLN A 56 -15.77 4.00 1.60
CA GLN A 56 -16.97 3.40 1.01
C GLN A 56 -17.20 2.04 1.68
N ASP A 57 -18.44 1.55 1.67
CA ASP A 57 -18.81 0.20 2.12
C ASP A 57 -18.24 -0.87 1.15
N LEU A 58 -16.91 -0.92 1.08
CA LEU A 58 -16.12 -1.79 0.23
C LEU A 58 -15.05 -2.41 1.12
N SER A 59 -15.07 -3.73 1.24
CA SER A 59 -13.99 -4.49 1.86
C SER A 59 -13.47 -5.53 0.87
N LEU A 60 -12.19 -5.84 0.97
CA LEU A 60 -11.56 -6.93 0.26
C LEU A 60 -10.93 -7.86 1.28
N ASP A 61 -11.67 -8.91 1.59
CA ASP A 61 -11.31 -9.88 2.63
C ASP A 61 -10.23 -10.86 2.16
N SER A 62 -9.91 -10.89 0.87
CA SER A 62 -8.90 -11.80 0.33
C SER A 62 -7.47 -11.28 0.47
N LEU A 63 -7.27 -9.98 0.69
CA LEU A 63 -5.93 -9.37 0.70
C LEU A 63 -5.23 -9.68 2.02
N GLU A 64 -4.12 -10.38 1.94
CA GLU A 64 -3.32 -10.86 3.07
C GLU A 64 -1.99 -10.09 3.17
N GLU A 65 -1.42 -9.69 2.04
CA GLU A 65 -0.12 -9.04 1.96
C GLU A 65 -0.18 -7.73 1.16
N LEU A 66 0.33 -6.64 1.76
CA LEU A 66 0.48 -5.34 1.11
C LEU A 66 1.94 -4.89 1.14
N ASP A 67 2.58 -4.83 -0.01
CA ASP A 67 3.87 -4.17 -0.17
C ASP A 67 3.65 -2.72 -0.62
N VAL A 68 4.10 -1.79 0.22
CA VAL A 68 3.91 -0.35 0.05
C VAL A 68 5.12 0.32 -0.60
N GLU A 69 6.16 -0.42 -0.93
CA GLU A 69 7.41 0.10 -1.50
C GLU A 69 7.92 1.34 -0.71
N ALA A 70 8.18 2.43 -1.42
CA ALA A 70 8.59 3.74 -0.89
C ALA A 70 7.41 4.71 -0.71
N SER A 71 6.21 4.21 -0.43
CA SER A 71 4.99 5.01 -0.26
C SER A 71 5.16 6.08 0.82
N PRO A 72 5.03 7.38 0.48
CA PRO A 72 5.10 8.45 1.46
C PRO A 72 3.95 8.37 2.47
N ILE A 73 4.29 8.45 3.75
CA ILE A 73 3.33 8.42 4.86
C ILE A 73 3.76 9.42 5.94
N THR A 74 2.79 10.04 6.60
CA THR A 74 3.02 11.02 7.68
C THR A 74 2.53 10.55 9.04
N THR A 75 1.48 9.73 9.09
CA THR A 75 0.81 9.31 10.32
C THR A 75 0.34 7.86 10.18
N ALA A 76 0.67 7.02 11.16
CA ALA A 76 0.35 5.59 11.11
C ALA A 76 -1.14 5.32 11.42
N GLU A 77 -1.67 5.82 12.53
CA GLU A 77 -3.02 5.47 13.01
C GLU A 77 -4.14 5.67 11.97
N PRO A 78 -4.28 6.84 11.32
CA PRO A 78 -5.40 7.04 10.38
C PRO A 78 -5.26 6.17 9.13
N VAL A 79 -4.02 5.82 8.75
CA VAL A 79 -3.74 4.92 7.64
C VAL A 79 -4.08 3.48 8.02
N ALA A 80 -3.72 3.05 9.24
CA ALA A 80 -4.06 1.73 9.75
C ALA A 80 -5.58 1.53 9.82
N GLU A 81 -6.33 2.49 10.38
CA GLU A 81 -7.80 2.42 10.42
C GLU A 81 -8.41 2.34 9.02
N PHE A 82 -7.89 3.12 8.06
CA PHE A 82 -8.36 3.06 6.68
C PHE A 82 -8.07 1.69 6.05
N LEU A 83 -6.86 1.16 6.23
CA LEU A 83 -6.47 -0.14 5.67
C LEU A 83 -7.23 -1.29 6.32
N ALA A 84 -7.43 -1.28 7.64
CA ALA A 84 -8.25 -2.27 8.34
C ALA A 84 -9.71 -2.25 7.86
N GLY A 85 -10.25 -1.07 7.58
CA GLY A 85 -11.61 -0.95 7.02
C GLY A 85 -11.72 -1.48 5.59
N LEU A 86 -10.66 -1.31 4.78
CA LEU A 86 -10.66 -1.72 3.37
C LEU A 86 -10.22 -3.18 3.17
N PHE A 87 -9.34 -3.69 4.03
CA PHE A 87 -8.68 -4.99 3.96
C PHE A 87 -8.70 -5.65 5.36
N PRO A 88 -9.84 -6.19 5.79
CA PRO A 88 -10.00 -6.67 7.17
C PRO A 88 -9.14 -7.89 7.51
N ASN A 89 -8.61 -8.61 6.52
CA ASN A 89 -7.73 -9.76 6.71
C ASN A 89 -6.27 -9.46 6.33
N LEU A 90 -5.90 -8.18 6.23
CA LEU A 90 -4.53 -7.79 5.92
C LEU A 90 -3.61 -8.21 7.07
N GLY A 91 -2.77 -9.21 6.82
CA GLY A 91 -1.92 -9.83 7.83
C GLY A 91 -0.49 -9.33 7.83
N SER A 92 -0.04 -8.68 6.76
CA SER A 92 1.31 -8.10 6.70
C SER A 92 1.39 -6.91 5.76
N ILE A 93 2.05 -5.85 6.24
CA ILE A 93 2.54 -4.74 5.44
C ILE A 93 4.07 -4.78 5.39
N THR A 94 4.62 -4.87 4.18
CA THR A 94 6.06 -4.82 3.95
C THR A 94 6.44 -3.52 3.26
N PRO A 95 7.25 -2.64 3.88
CA PRO A 95 7.85 -1.53 3.17
C PRO A 95 9.06 -2.00 2.35
N LEU A 96 9.51 -1.18 1.39
CA LEU A 96 10.67 -1.48 0.56
C LEU A 96 11.88 -1.89 1.42
N ALA A 97 12.26 -3.17 1.32
CA ALA A 97 13.33 -3.76 2.11
C ALA A 97 14.68 -3.66 1.38
N GLY A 98 15.52 -2.73 1.83
CA GLY A 98 16.92 -2.96 2.20
C GLY A 98 17.97 -3.52 1.22
N GLU A 99 17.66 -3.87 -0.03
CA GLU A 99 18.69 -4.29 -1.01
C GLU A 99 19.13 -3.15 -1.95
N LEU A 100 18.79 -1.91 -1.60
CA LEU A 100 19.20 -0.75 -2.38
C LEU A 100 20.43 -0.09 -1.75
N ASP A 101 21.39 0.30 -2.58
CA ASP A 101 22.61 0.99 -2.20
C ASP A 101 22.28 2.16 -1.24
N GLU A 102 22.78 2.07 0.00
CA GLU A 102 22.57 3.08 1.05
C GLU A 102 23.06 4.48 0.64
N ASN A 103 23.93 4.56 -0.38
CA ASN A 103 24.41 5.82 -0.94
C ASN A 103 23.47 6.42 -1.99
N ASP A 104 22.41 5.73 -2.39
CA ASP A 104 21.43 6.30 -3.32
C ASP A 104 20.50 7.26 -2.54
N PRO A 105 20.47 8.58 -2.88
CA PRO A 105 19.62 9.55 -2.20
C PRO A 105 18.10 9.24 -2.32
N ARG A 106 17.71 8.33 -3.22
CA ARG A 106 16.33 7.82 -3.35
C ARG A 106 15.95 6.87 -2.21
N VAL A 107 16.95 6.18 -1.66
CA VAL A 107 16.80 5.17 -0.62
C VAL A 107 16.63 5.83 0.75
N SER A 108 17.27 6.99 0.98
CA SER A 108 17.16 7.73 2.23
C SER A 108 15.72 8.16 2.58
N ARG A 109 14.89 8.49 1.57
CA ARG A 109 13.47 8.82 1.81
C ARG A 109 12.62 7.58 2.08
N ALA A 110 12.84 6.50 1.35
CA ALA A 110 12.14 5.23 1.56
C ALA A 110 12.39 4.69 2.98
N PHE A 111 13.62 4.82 3.48
CA PHE A 111 13.96 4.46 4.86
C PHE A 111 13.25 5.29 5.93
N ALA A 112 12.95 6.57 5.66
CA ALA A 112 12.22 7.40 6.61
C ALA A 112 10.76 6.95 6.76
N TYR A 113 10.12 6.56 5.65
CA TYR A 113 8.74 6.07 5.66
C TYR A 113 8.62 4.64 6.20
N SER A 114 9.65 3.81 6.03
CA SER A 114 9.60 2.39 6.45
C SER A 114 9.34 2.20 7.94
N GLN A 115 9.82 3.12 8.79
CA GLN A 115 9.54 3.08 10.23
C GLN A 115 8.05 3.31 10.53
N ILE A 116 7.43 4.28 9.85
CA ILE A 116 6.01 4.60 10.03
C ILE A 116 5.15 3.46 9.48
N TRP A 117 5.54 2.85 8.36
CA TRP A 117 4.84 1.69 7.82
C TRP A 117 4.90 0.45 8.71
N ARG A 118 6.02 0.25 9.44
CA ARG A 118 6.10 -0.80 10.47
C ARG A 118 5.17 -0.51 11.66
N GLU A 119 4.95 0.76 11.99
CA GLU A 119 3.96 1.13 13.00
C GLU A 119 2.55 0.82 12.51
N VAL A 120 2.22 1.10 11.24
CA VAL A 120 0.94 0.70 10.63
C VAL A 120 0.76 -0.81 10.69
N ASP A 121 1.78 -1.60 10.31
CA ASP A 121 1.76 -3.07 10.39
C ASP A 121 1.46 -3.58 11.81
N SER A 122 2.01 -2.92 12.83
CA SER A 122 1.76 -3.29 14.24
C SER A 122 0.37 -2.94 14.76
N LEU A 123 -0.40 -2.11 14.02
CA LEU A 123 -1.74 -1.65 14.39
C LEU A 123 -2.86 -2.42 13.68
N LEU A 124 -2.52 -3.31 12.74
CA LEU A 124 -3.46 -4.21 12.06
C LEU A 124 -3.61 -5.53 12.84
#